data_AF-A0A4Y2NPG7-F1
#
_entry.id   AF-A0A4Y2NPG7-F1
#
_cell.length_a   1.000
_cell.length_b   1.000
_cell.length_c   1.000
_cell.angle_alpha   90.00
_cell.angle_beta   90.00
_cell.angle_gamma   90.00
#
_symmetry.space_group_name_H-M   'P 1'
#
loop_
_entity.id
_entity.type
_entity.pdbx_description
1 polymer ?
#
loop_
_entity_poly.entity_id
_entity_poly.type
_entity_poly.pdbx_seq_one_letter_code
_entity_poly.pdbx_strand_id
1 'polypeptide(L)'
;MKHICTAITIVLCVTFEVKCQDLSSVLGNVVQNSESMTVLEKWQSIEKSLKKLSGAVIKMSMPHVLKASENMNISSPCMQETMKLVLGIKNIKSWAFRFIDSSAKVVDGLLAGSLSSLGVYDECINTEVKNDKGNVLFRGKYCLMDINLPLPPVVKPYRMDEIIPELKNLTLSDTVMSEVAKFATFLYAYPVKMGVCVPSGCTVEDLDQVATM
;
A
#
# COMPACT_ATOMS: atom_id res chain seq x y z
N MET A 1 -12.34 24.60 0.70
CA MET A 1 -11.84 23.47 1.52
C MET A 1 -12.92 22.47 1.94
N LYS A 2 -14.08 22.89 2.50
CA LYS A 2 -15.17 21.96 2.86
C LYS A 2 -15.58 21.03 1.71
N HIS A 3 -15.84 21.56 0.51
CA HIS A 3 -16.29 20.77 -0.65
C HIS A 3 -15.25 19.75 -1.18
N ILE A 4 -13.95 20.03 -1.03
CA ILE A 4 -12.86 19.12 -1.42
C ILE A 4 -12.78 17.95 -0.44
N CYS A 5 -12.95 18.22 0.86
CA CYS A 5 -12.99 17.19 1.89
C CYS A 5 -14.20 16.25 1.72
N THR A 6 -15.37 16.79 1.37
CA THR A 6 -16.57 15.96 1.11
C THR A 6 -16.37 15.04 -0.08
N ALA A 7 -15.75 15.52 -1.16
CA ALA A 7 -15.48 14.72 -2.36
C ALA A 7 -14.52 13.55 -2.07
N ILE A 8 -13.43 13.80 -1.35
CA ILE A 8 -12.45 12.75 -0.96
C ILE A 8 -13.10 11.71 -0.04
N THR A 9 -13.97 12.15 0.88
CA THR A 9 -14.68 11.25 1.81
C THR A 9 -15.66 10.34 1.05
N ILE A 10 -16.39 10.88 0.07
CA ILE A 10 -17.33 10.11 -0.76
C ILE A 10 -16.58 9.06 -1.59
N VAL A 11 -15.47 9.43 -2.24
CA VAL A 11 -14.68 8.50 -3.04
C VAL A 11 -14.13 7.35 -2.18
N LEU A 12 -13.55 7.64 -1.02
CA LEU A 12 -13.05 6.62 -0.10
C LEU A 12 -14.16 5.75 0.50
N CYS A 13 -15.35 6.29 0.75
CA CYS A 13 -16.49 5.53 1.29
C CYS A 13 -17.11 4.59 0.24
N VAL A 14 -17.21 5.04 -1.02
CA VAL A 14 -17.85 4.28 -2.10
C VAL A 14 -16.96 3.14 -2.59
N THR A 15 -15.64 3.27 -2.55
CA THR A 15 -14.73 2.23 -3.05
C THR A 15 -14.38 1.13 -2.05
N PHE A 16 -14.63 1.31 -0.74
CA PHE A 16 -14.14 0.41 0.32
C PHE A 16 -15.21 -0.13 1.30
N GLU A 17 -16.51 0.04 1.03
CA GLU A 17 -17.60 -0.34 1.97
C GLU A 17 -17.38 0.18 3.42
N VAL A 18 -16.77 1.36 3.55
CA VAL A 18 -16.48 1.97 4.85
C VAL A 18 -17.76 2.58 5.42
N LYS A 19 -18.08 2.33 6.70
CA LYS A 19 -19.09 3.11 7.41
C LYS A 19 -18.67 4.58 7.42
N CYS A 20 -19.28 5.35 6.52
CA CYS A 20 -18.91 6.74 6.24
C CYS A 20 -18.99 7.66 7.47
N GLN A 21 -19.67 7.22 8.53
CA GLN A 21 -19.76 7.87 9.84
C GLN A 21 -18.42 7.96 10.60
N ASP A 22 -17.52 6.99 10.43
CA ASP A 22 -16.22 6.98 11.13
C ASP A 22 -15.20 7.90 10.44
N LEU A 23 -15.18 7.94 9.11
CA LEU A 23 -14.28 8.81 8.35
C LEU A 23 -14.73 10.28 8.38
N SER A 24 -16.05 10.52 8.27
CA SER A 24 -16.63 11.88 8.33
C SER A 24 -16.53 12.52 9.72
N SER A 25 -16.65 11.75 10.81
CA SER A 25 -16.45 12.26 12.17
C SER A 25 -14.98 12.59 12.45
N VAL A 26 -14.03 11.85 11.87
CA VAL A 26 -12.59 12.13 12.00
C VAL A 26 -12.19 13.36 11.19
N LEU A 27 -12.63 13.47 9.93
CA LEU A 27 -12.36 14.63 9.07
C LEU A 27 -13.12 15.89 9.52
N GLY A 28 -14.35 15.74 10.04
CA GLY A 28 -15.15 16.84 10.58
C GLY A 28 -14.49 17.55 11.77
N ASN A 29 -13.82 16.79 12.64
CA ASN A 29 -13.08 17.33 13.79
C ASN A 29 -11.82 18.12 13.41
N VAL A 30 -11.20 17.86 12.25
CA VAL A 30 -10.03 18.63 11.76
C VAL A 30 -10.42 20.04 11.36
N VAL A 31 -11.65 20.21 10.84
CA VAL A 31 -12.10 21.46 10.23
C VAL A 31 -12.83 22.38 11.22
N GLN A 32 -13.35 21.86 12.34
CA GLN A 32 -14.39 22.54 13.12
C GLN A 32 -13.97 23.50 14.24
N ASN A 33 -12.70 23.89 14.40
CA ASN A 33 -12.41 25.09 15.20
C ASN A 33 -11.03 25.66 14.85
N SER A 34 -10.97 26.59 13.90
CA SER A 34 -9.68 27.12 13.40
C SER A 34 -9.43 28.59 13.73
N GLU A 35 -10.44 29.33 14.22
CA GLU A 35 -10.35 30.77 14.44
C GLU A 35 -9.71 31.17 15.77
N SER A 36 -9.75 30.32 16.81
CA SER A 36 -9.22 30.65 18.17
C SER A 36 -7.93 29.91 18.56
N MET A 37 -7.39 29.05 17.70
CA MET A 37 -6.22 28.21 18.02
C MET A 37 -4.90 28.81 17.50
N THR A 38 -3.82 28.62 18.26
CA THR A 38 -2.45 28.87 17.80
C THR A 38 -2.05 27.89 16.69
N VAL A 39 -0.98 28.22 15.95
CA VAL A 39 -0.45 27.35 14.89
C VAL A 39 0.01 25.99 15.45
N LEU A 40 0.61 25.97 16.64
CA LEU A 40 1.04 24.74 17.30
C LEU A 40 -0.14 23.83 17.63
N GLU A 41 -1.20 24.38 18.21
CA GLU A 41 -2.40 23.61 18.57
C GLU A 41 -3.10 23.05 17.32
N LYS A 42 -3.07 23.78 16.19
CA LYS A 42 -3.59 23.31 14.91
C LYS A 42 -2.85 22.05 14.44
N TRP A 43 -1.51 22.08 14.45
CA TRP A 43 -0.69 20.90 14.09
C TRP A 43 -0.93 19.72 15.03
N GLN A 44 -1.01 19.97 16.33
CA GLN A 44 -1.32 18.92 17.31
C GLN A 44 -2.71 18.31 17.10
N SER A 45 -3.70 19.13 16.72
CA SER A 45 -5.05 18.66 16.38
C SER A 45 -5.06 17.79 15.13
N ILE A 46 -4.28 18.16 14.10
CA ILE A 46 -4.09 17.35 12.89
C ILE A 46 -3.45 16.00 13.25
N GLU A 47 -2.35 16.00 14.02
CA GLU A 47 -1.69 14.76 14.46
C GLU A 47 -2.64 13.86 15.24
N LYS A 48 -3.41 14.42 16.18
CA LYS A 48 -4.42 13.69 16.96
C LYS A 48 -5.49 13.08 16.06
N SER A 49 -5.91 13.81 15.03
CA SER A 49 -6.91 13.35 14.06
C SER A 49 -6.36 12.25 13.15
N LEU A 50 -5.11 12.38 12.70
CA LEU A 50 -4.41 11.33 11.94
C LEU A 50 -4.23 10.05 12.76
N LYS A 51 -3.87 10.14 14.05
CA LYS A 51 -3.80 8.99 14.96
C LYS A 51 -5.17 8.31 15.13
N LYS A 52 -6.24 9.09 15.26
CA LYS A 52 -7.61 8.56 15.31
C LYS A 52 -7.98 7.85 14.01
N LEU A 53 -7.67 8.46 12.86
CA LEU A 53 -7.92 7.89 11.54
C LEU A 53 -7.18 6.56 11.36
N SER A 54 -5.87 6.56 11.63
CA SER A 54 -5.04 5.37 11.55
C SER A 54 -5.54 4.26 12.46
N GLY A 55 -5.91 4.59 13.71
CA GLY A 55 -6.52 3.64 14.63
C GLY A 55 -7.83 3.05 14.13
N ALA A 56 -8.68 3.85 13.49
CA ALA A 56 -9.94 3.38 12.89
C ALA A 56 -9.70 2.47 11.69
N VAL A 57 -8.80 2.85 10.77
CA VAL A 57 -8.41 2.04 9.61
C VAL A 57 -7.85 0.68 10.05
N ILE A 58 -6.92 0.66 11.00
CA ILE A 58 -6.36 -0.59 11.54
C ILE A 58 -7.46 -1.45 12.16
N LYS A 59 -8.37 -0.87 12.94
CA LYS A 59 -9.48 -1.61 13.54
C LYS A 59 -10.41 -2.22 12.49
N MET A 60 -10.66 -1.50 11.40
CA MET A 60 -11.50 -1.96 10.31
C MET A 60 -10.82 -3.06 9.48
N SER A 61 -9.51 -2.96 9.22
CA SER A 61 -8.78 -3.95 8.43
C SER A 61 -8.41 -5.22 9.21
N MET A 62 -8.22 -5.12 10.54
CA MET A 62 -7.83 -6.22 11.42
C MET A 62 -8.60 -7.54 11.19
N PRO A 63 -9.96 -7.58 11.15
CA PRO A 63 -10.68 -8.84 10.94
C PRO A 63 -10.39 -9.49 9.58
N HIS A 64 -10.20 -8.68 8.54
CA HIS A 64 -9.87 -9.18 7.20
C HIS A 64 -8.45 -9.74 7.16
N VAL A 65 -7.49 -9.03 7.76
CA VAL A 65 -6.10 -9.50 7.89
C VAL A 65 -6.04 -10.81 8.66
N LEU A 66 -6.73 -10.91 9.80
CA LEU A 66 -6.74 -12.13 10.62
C LEU A 66 -7.31 -13.32 9.85
N LYS A 67 -8.45 -13.13 9.18
CA LYS A 67 -9.07 -14.16 8.34
C LYS A 67 -8.15 -14.60 7.21
N ALA A 68 -7.50 -13.65 6.54
CA ALA A 68 -6.61 -13.94 5.43
C ALA A 68 -5.28 -14.60 5.90
N SER A 69 -4.89 -14.40 7.17
CA SER A 69 -3.71 -15.02 7.78
C SER A 69 -3.94 -16.41 8.37
N GLU A 70 -5.18 -16.93 8.41
CA GLU A 70 -5.53 -18.16 9.14
C GLU A 70 -4.73 -19.40 8.69
N ASN A 71 -4.43 -19.49 7.39
CA ASN A 71 -3.68 -20.62 6.80
C ASN A 71 -2.21 -20.28 6.53
N MET A 72 -1.71 -19.17 7.06
CA MET A 72 -0.33 -18.74 6.85
C MET A 72 0.56 -19.21 7.99
N ASN A 73 1.64 -19.88 7.63
CA ASN A 73 2.74 -20.21 8.51
C ASN A 73 3.83 -19.11 8.45
N ILE A 74 3.52 -17.96 9.04
CA ILE A 74 4.45 -16.83 9.15
C ILE A 74 5.36 -17.02 10.36
N SER A 75 6.66 -16.78 10.18
CA SER A 75 7.68 -16.87 11.22
C SER A 75 7.40 -15.93 12.40
N SER A 76 7.73 -16.39 13.61
CA SER A 76 7.56 -15.58 14.82
C SER A 76 8.28 -14.22 14.77
N PRO A 77 9.53 -14.12 14.27
CA PRO A 77 10.21 -12.83 14.13
C PRO A 77 9.47 -11.87 13.19
N CYS A 78 9.02 -12.34 12.02
CA CYS A 78 8.27 -11.52 11.07
C CYS A 78 6.97 -10.98 11.67
N MET A 79 6.21 -11.85 12.34
CA MET A 79 4.95 -11.48 13.00
C MET A 79 5.19 -10.43 14.11
N GLN A 80 6.19 -10.64 14.95
CA GLN A 80 6.50 -9.71 16.05
C GLN A 80 6.89 -8.32 15.55
N GLU A 81 7.77 -8.24 14.54
CA GLU A 81 8.19 -6.96 13.97
C GLU A 81 7.09 -6.29 13.16
N THR A 82 6.28 -7.06 12.42
CA THR A 82 5.10 -6.56 11.72
C THR A 82 4.09 -5.97 12.69
N MET A 83 3.85 -6.61 13.84
CA MET A 83 2.98 -6.04 14.88
C MET A 83 3.54 -4.75 15.46
N LYS A 84 4.87 -4.62 15.64
CA LYS A 84 5.50 -3.35 16.02
C LYS A 84 5.28 -2.29 14.93
N LEU A 85 5.41 -2.65 13.65
CA LEU A 85 5.14 -1.75 12.53
C LEU A 85 3.69 -1.26 12.53
N VAL A 86 2.71 -2.15 12.71
CA VAL A 86 1.28 -1.79 12.84
C VAL A 86 1.05 -0.81 14.00
N LEU A 87 1.68 -1.04 15.15
CA LEU A 87 1.63 -0.10 16.28
C LEU A 87 2.30 1.24 15.96
N GLY A 88 3.39 1.23 15.19
CA GLY A 88 4.04 2.43 14.68
C GLY A 88 3.12 3.25 13.77
N ILE A 89 2.42 2.58 12.84
CA ILE A 89 1.44 3.18 11.92
C ILE A 89 0.30 3.80 12.74
N LYS A 90 -0.28 3.05 13.69
CA LYS A 90 -1.35 3.55 14.59
C LYS A 90 -0.98 4.85 15.29
N ASN A 91 0.29 4.99 15.66
CA ASN A 91 0.80 6.13 16.39
C ASN A 91 1.44 7.21 15.50
N ILE A 92 1.31 7.09 14.17
CA ILE A 92 1.89 8.02 13.18
C ILE A 92 3.40 8.22 13.41
N LYS A 93 4.12 7.14 13.73
CA LYS A 93 5.56 7.20 13.93
C LYS A 93 6.26 7.39 12.59
N SER A 94 7.19 8.34 12.52
CA SER A 94 7.94 8.65 11.30
C SER A 94 8.62 7.42 10.71
N TRP A 95 9.31 6.61 11.52
CA TRP A 95 9.96 5.38 11.06
C TRP A 95 8.97 4.39 10.44
N ALA A 96 7.74 4.29 10.95
CA ALA A 96 6.75 3.36 10.43
C ALA A 96 6.22 3.82 9.07
N PHE A 97 6.06 5.14 8.90
CA PHE A 97 5.68 5.72 7.62
C PHE A 97 6.80 5.67 6.59
N ARG A 98 8.08 5.58 6.99
CA ARG A 98 9.20 5.31 6.05
C ARG A 98 9.11 3.92 5.41
N PHE A 99 8.60 2.90 6.11
CA PHE A 99 8.32 1.59 5.47
C PHE A 99 7.28 1.74 4.34
N ILE A 100 6.21 2.50 4.60
CA ILE A 100 5.15 2.73 3.61
C ILE A 100 5.66 3.60 2.46
N ASP A 101 6.40 4.67 2.78
CA ASP A 101 6.87 5.64 1.80
C ASP A 101 7.95 5.05 0.88
N SER A 102 8.84 4.21 1.43
CA SER A 102 9.85 3.51 0.64
C SER A 102 9.32 2.34 -0.18
N SER A 103 8.10 1.88 0.08
CA SER A 103 7.46 0.82 -0.71
C SER A 103 6.88 1.36 -2.02
N ALA A 104 6.76 0.48 -3.01
CA ALA A 104 6.09 0.71 -4.27
C ALA A 104 4.64 1.12 -4.02
N LYS A 105 4.24 2.21 -4.66
CA LYS A 105 2.89 2.77 -4.59
C LYS A 105 2.17 2.47 -5.90
N VAL A 106 1.20 3.32 -6.26
CA VAL A 106 0.63 3.32 -7.61
C VAL A 106 1.74 3.58 -8.62
N VAL A 107 1.77 2.81 -9.70
CA VAL A 107 2.79 2.96 -10.73
C VAL A 107 2.54 4.25 -11.51
N ASP A 108 3.48 5.18 -11.42
CA ASP A 108 3.44 6.42 -12.21
C ASP A 108 3.50 6.07 -13.70
N GLY A 109 2.57 6.61 -14.48
CA GLY A 109 2.48 6.31 -15.91
C GLY A 109 1.89 4.94 -16.23
N LEU A 110 1.11 4.32 -15.34
CA LEU A 110 0.44 3.03 -15.59
C LEU A 110 -0.30 3.00 -16.94
N LEU A 111 -1.10 4.03 -17.22
CA LEU A 111 -1.86 4.14 -18.47
C LEU A 111 -0.99 4.49 -19.69
N ALA A 112 0.27 4.84 -19.47
CA ALA A 112 1.27 5.11 -20.50
C ALA A 112 2.24 3.93 -20.69
N GLY A 113 2.00 2.78 -20.05
CA GLY A 113 2.79 1.56 -20.20
C GLY A 113 3.86 1.31 -19.13
N SER A 114 3.90 2.14 -18.07
CA SER A 114 4.75 1.85 -16.91
C SER A 114 4.07 0.80 -16.03
N LEU A 115 4.62 -0.41 -15.97
CA LEU A 115 3.96 -1.51 -15.23
C LEU A 115 4.62 -1.82 -13.89
N SER A 116 5.85 -1.33 -13.66
CA SER A 116 6.64 -1.65 -12.46
C SER A 116 6.95 -0.40 -11.64
N SER A 117 6.98 -0.56 -10.31
CA SER A 117 7.41 0.50 -9.38
C SER A 117 8.36 -0.09 -8.36
N LEU A 118 9.58 0.44 -8.30
CA LEU A 118 10.64 -0.13 -7.46
C LEU A 118 10.66 0.42 -6.04
N GLY A 119 9.85 1.43 -5.72
CA GLY A 119 9.96 2.13 -4.43
C GLY A 119 11.31 2.82 -4.24
N VAL A 120 11.66 3.13 -2.99
CA VAL A 120 12.88 3.86 -2.61
C VAL A 120 13.79 2.94 -1.79
N TYR A 121 14.69 2.23 -2.49
CA TYR A 121 15.58 1.23 -1.89
C TYR A 121 16.36 1.78 -0.69
N ASP A 122 17.06 2.90 -0.87
CA ASP A 122 17.94 3.48 0.16
C ASP A 122 17.16 3.91 1.39
N GLU A 123 15.95 4.43 1.23
CA GLU A 123 15.12 4.79 2.37
C GLU A 123 14.69 3.56 3.17
N CYS A 124 14.35 2.47 2.49
CA CYS A 124 13.94 1.24 3.15
C CYS A 124 15.09 0.67 4.01
N ILE A 125 16.26 0.44 3.42
CA ILE A 125 17.36 -0.24 4.12
C ILE A 125 17.97 0.59 5.26
N ASN A 126 17.83 1.93 5.18
CA ASN A 126 18.31 2.86 6.21
C ASN A 126 17.25 3.17 7.28
N THR A 127 16.05 2.60 7.19
CA THR A 127 15.00 2.80 8.21
C THR A 127 15.25 1.88 9.40
N GLU A 128 15.68 2.46 10.51
CA GLU A 128 15.90 1.75 11.78
C GLU A 128 14.75 1.96 12.77
N VAL A 129 14.32 0.88 13.43
CA VAL A 129 13.37 0.93 14.53
C VAL A 129 14.12 0.75 15.83
N LYS A 130 14.09 1.77 16.68
CA LYS A 130 14.84 1.83 17.94
C LYS A 130 13.92 1.73 19.15
N ASN A 131 14.43 1.21 20.24
CA ASN A 131 13.76 1.31 21.55
C ASN A 131 14.03 2.67 22.21
N ASP A 132 13.43 2.91 23.37
CA ASP A 132 13.61 4.16 24.13
C ASP A 132 15.05 4.43 24.58
N LYS A 133 15.89 3.38 24.61
CA LYS A 133 17.32 3.46 24.93
C LYS A 133 18.20 3.74 23.70
N GLY A 134 17.59 3.87 22.52
CA GLY A 134 18.29 4.09 21.25
C GLY A 134 18.86 2.82 20.59
N ASN A 135 18.67 1.64 21.17
CA ASN A 135 19.12 0.39 20.58
C ASN A 135 18.23 0.00 19.41
N VAL A 136 18.84 -0.38 18.28
CA VAL A 136 18.14 -0.88 17.10
C VAL A 136 17.48 -2.23 17.45
N LEU A 137 16.16 -2.28 17.33
CA LEU A 137 15.37 -3.49 17.49
C LEU A 137 15.35 -4.28 16.18
N PHE A 138 15.09 -3.59 15.06
CA PHE A 138 15.06 -4.14 13.71
C PHE A 138 15.18 -3.01 12.68
N ARG A 139 15.32 -3.35 11.40
CA ARG A 139 15.42 -2.39 10.30
C ARG A 139 14.52 -2.77 9.13
N GLY A 140 14.40 -1.87 8.16
CA GLY A 140 13.80 -2.18 6.89
C GLY A 140 14.68 -3.14 6.07
N LYS A 141 14.03 -4.09 5.42
CA LYS A 141 14.59 -5.00 4.45
C LYS A 141 13.83 -4.79 3.14
N TYR A 142 14.57 -4.45 2.09
CA TYR A 142 13.98 -4.27 0.77
C TYR A 142 13.75 -5.63 0.12
N CYS A 143 12.55 -5.84 -0.40
CA CYS A 143 12.17 -7.03 -1.16
C CYS A 143 11.63 -6.59 -2.52
N LEU A 144 12.06 -7.28 -3.58
CA LEU A 144 11.55 -7.06 -4.93
C LEU A 144 10.62 -8.21 -5.28
N MET A 145 9.33 -7.93 -5.41
CA MET A 145 8.31 -8.92 -5.74
C MET A 145 8.10 -8.96 -7.25
N ASP A 146 8.03 -10.16 -7.80
CA ASP A 146 7.62 -10.42 -9.18
C ASP A 146 6.11 -10.73 -9.20
N ILE A 147 5.34 -9.83 -9.80
CA ILE A 147 3.89 -9.98 -9.94
C ILE A 147 3.61 -10.62 -11.29
N ASN A 148 3.17 -11.88 -11.22
CA ASN A 148 2.77 -12.65 -12.38
C ASN A 148 1.30 -12.40 -12.68
N LEU A 149 1.04 -11.59 -13.71
CA LEU A 149 -0.31 -11.42 -14.23
C LEU A 149 -0.70 -12.67 -15.05
N PRO A 150 -1.97 -13.10 -15.01
CA PRO A 150 -2.41 -14.25 -15.78
C PRO A 150 -2.34 -13.92 -17.28
N LEU A 151 -1.42 -14.59 -17.96
CA LEU A 151 -1.25 -14.49 -19.41
C LEU A 151 -1.53 -15.84 -20.06
N PRO A 152 -2.12 -15.88 -21.27
CA PRO A 152 -2.25 -17.12 -22.00
C PRO A 152 -0.87 -17.69 -22.35
N PRO A 153 -0.74 -19.01 -22.55
CA PRO A 153 0.52 -19.61 -22.94
C PRO A 153 1.00 -19.04 -24.29
N VAL A 154 2.31 -18.82 -24.40
CA VAL A 154 2.91 -18.29 -25.63
C VAL A 154 2.88 -19.36 -26.72
N VAL A 155 1.94 -19.26 -27.65
CA VAL A 155 1.83 -20.17 -28.81
C VAL A 155 2.72 -19.76 -29.98
N LYS A 156 3.12 -18.48 -30.03
CA LYS A 156 4.01 -17.89 -31.03
C LYS A 156 4.73 -16.67 -30.45
N PRO A 157 5.89 -16.26 -30.99
CA PRO A 157 6.48 -14.98 -30.64
C PRO A 157 5.55 -13.85 -31.08
N TYR A 158 5.16 -12.98 -30.15
CA TYR A 158 4.38 -11.77 -30.42
C TYR A 158 5.30 -10.57 -30.63
N ARG A 159 4.88 -9.62 -31.46
CA ARG A 159 5.52 -8.30 -31.48
C ARG A 159 5.08 -7.49 -30.26
N MET A 160 5.94 -6.59 -29.76
CA MET A 160 5.62 -5.81 -28.55
C MET A 160 4.39 -4.91 -28.70
N ASP A 161 4.03 -4.53 -29.93
CA ASP A 161 2.84 -3.75 -30.30
C ASP A 161 1.61 -4.63 -30.64
N GLU A 162 1.75 -5.95 -30.63
CA GLU A 162 0.68 -6.89 -30.98
C GLU A 162 -0.24 -7.12 -29.78
N ILE A 163 -1.54 -6.98 -30.00
CA ILE A 163 -2.56 -7.33 -28.99
C ILE A 163 -2.71 -8.85 -28.98
N ILE A 164 -2.61 -9.44 -27.78
CA ILE A 164 -2.86 -10.86 -27.54
C ILE A 164 -4.32 -11.19 -27.97
N PRO A 165 -4.54 -12.14 -28.90
CA PRO A 165 -5.86 -12.44 -29.44
C PRO A 165 -6.91 -12.75 -28.36
N GLU A 166 -6.52 -13.48 -27.33
CA GLU A 166 -7.35 -13.87 -26.19
C GLU A 166 -7.80 -12.66 -25.35
N LEU A 167 -7.00 -11.58 -25.33
CA LEU A 167 -7.31 -10.35 -24.62
C LEU A 167 -7.98 -9.29 -25.49
N LYS A 168 -8.18 -9.55 -26.79
CA LYS A 168 -8.70 -8.57 -27.75
C LYS A 168 -10.00 -7.92 -27.28
N ASN A 169 -10.95 -8.71 -26.76
CA ASN A 169 -12.23 -8.16 -26.30
C ASN A 169 -12.08 -7.25 -25.07
N LEU A 170 -11.10 -7.51 -24.20
CA LEU A 170 -10.80 -6.69 -23.04
C LEU A 170 -10.25 -5.32 -23.46
N THR A 171 -9.41 -5.30 -24.50
CA THR A 171 -8.78 -4.07 -25.05
C THR A 171 -9.76 -3.09 -25.72
N LEU A 172 -11.03 -3.49 -25.92
CA LEU A 172 -12.06 -2.66 -26.54
C LEU A 172 -12.81 -1.77 -25.53
N SER A 173 -12.62 -2.00 -24.23
CA SER A 173 -13.25 -1.21 -23.18
C SER A 173 -12.46 0.05 -22.86
N ASP A 174 -13.10 1.06 -22.27
CA ASP A 174 -12.43 2.27 -21.75
C ASP A 174 -12.20 2.12 -20.23
N THR A 175 -11.39 1.12 -19.87
CA THR A 175 -11.08 0.78 -18.48
C THR A 175 -9.58 0.73 -18.27
N VAL A 176 -9.12 0.92 -17.03
CA VAL A 176 -7.70 0.75 -16.68
C VAL A 176 -7.20 -0.64 -17.08
N MET A 177 -8.03 -1.68 -16.93
CA MET A 177 -7.68 -3.04 -17.33
C MET A 177 -7.53 -3.20 -18.84
N SER A 178 -8.29 -2.44 -19.63
CA SER A 178 -8.09 -2.36 -21.08
C SER A 178 -6.72 -1.81 -21.43
N GLU A 179 -6.31 -0.72 -20.79
CA GLU A 179 -4.99 -0.12 -21.02
C GLU A 179 -3.87 -1.07 -20.62
N VAL A 180 -3.97 -1.73 -19.46
CA VAL A 180 -3.00 -2.75 -19.03
C VAL A 180 -2.96 -3.93 -20.02
N ALA A 181 -4.10 -4.39 -20.51
CA ALA A 181 -4.18 -5.50 -21.46
C ALA A 181 -3.53 -5.20 -22.81
N LYS A 182 -3.51 -3.93 -23.26
CA LYS A 182 -2.80 -3.51 -24.48
C LYS A 182 -1.29 -3.70 -24.35
N PHE A 183 -0.75 -3.63 -23.13
CA PHE A 183 0.67 -3.87 -22.84
C PHE A 183 0.97 -5.30 -22.41
N ALA A 184 0.00 -6.22 -22.47
CA ALA A 184 0.16 -7.58 -21.95
C ALA A 184 1.29 -8.37 -22.64
N THR A 185 1.61 -8.06 -23.90
CA THR A 185 2.74 -8.68 -24.61
C THR A 185 4.09 -8.35 -23.97
N PHE A 186 4.25 -7.14 -23.40
CA PHE A 186 5.46 -6.78 -22.66
C PHE A 186 5.67 -7.66 -21.44
N LEU A 187 4.59 -8.12 -20.81
CA LEU A 187 4.63 -8.92 -19.59
C LEU A 187 5.24 -10.31 -19.80
N TYR A 188 5.29 -10.82 -21.03
CA TYR A 188 6.02 -12.07 -21.34
C TYR A 188 7.54 -11.92 -21.21
N ALA A 189 8.08 -10.73 -21.48
CA ALA A 189 9.51 -10.45 -21.42
C ALA A 189 9.92 -9.72 -20.13
N TYR A 190 9.02 -8.90 -19.59
CA TYR A 190 9.26 -8.04 -18.44
C TYR A 190 8.12 -8.20 -17.44
N PRO A 191 8.22 -9.15 -16.49
CA PRO A 191 7.23 -9.29 -15.43
C PRO A 191 7.14 -8.01 -14.61
N VAL A 192 5.96 -7.76 -14.04
CA VAL A 192 5.74 -6.60 -13.18
C VAL A 192 6.60 -6.74 -11.93
N LYS A 193 7.42 -5.73 -11.64
CA LYS A 193 8.24 -5.69 -10.43
C LYS A 193 7.71 -4.64 -9.46
N MET A 194 7.50 -5.03 -8.21
CA MET A 194 7.14 -4.12 -7.13
C MET A 194 8.14 -4.23 -5.97
N GLY A 195 8.82 -3.13 -5.67
CA GLY A 195 9.71 -3.06 -4.51
C GLY A 195 8.93 -2.77 -3.23
N VAL A 196 9.02 -3.60 -2.21
CA VAL A 196 8.36 -3.40 -0.91
C VAL A 196 9.36 -3.38 0.23
N CYS A 197 9.09 -2.53 1.21
CA CYS A 197 9.88 -2.45 2.43
C CYS A 197 9.20 -3.25 3.54
N VAL A 198 9.89 -4.27 4.03
CA VAL A 198 9.37 -5.19 5.05
C VAL A 198 10.30 -5.21 6.27
N PRO A 199 9.83 -5.63 7.45
CA PRO A 199 10.70 -5.79 8.61
C PRO A 199 11.81 -6.82 8.36
N SER A 200 13.00 -6.60 8.92
CA SER A 200 14.15 -7.49 8.74
C SER A 200 13.95 -8.91 9.26
N GLY A 201 13.04 -9.12 10.20
CA GLY A 201 12.63 -10.43 10.70
C GLY A 201 11.82 -11.26 9.71
N CYS A 202 11.38 -10.69 8.59
CA CYS A 202 10.64 -11.41 7.55
C CYS A 202 11.58 -12.11 6.55
N THR A 203 11.28 -13.39 6.32
CA THR A 203 11.95 -14.27 5.36
C THR A 203 11.26 -14.21 3.99
N VAL A 204 11.86 -14.81 2.96
CA VAL A 204 11.22 -14.85 1.63
C VAL A 204 9.98 -15.75 1.69
N GLU A 205 10.08 -16.85 2.44
CA GLU A 205 9.01 -17.82 2.66
C GLU A 205 7.79 -17.18 3.36
N ASP A 206 8.03 -16.23 4.28
CA ASP A 206 6.96 -15.45 4.90
C ASP A 206 6.22 -14.58 3.88
N LEU A 207 6.96 -13.95 2.97
CA LEU A 207 6.40 -13.03 1.98
C LEU A 207 5.71 -13.77 0.84
N ASP A 208 6.23 -14.92 0.42
CA ASP A 208 5.61 -15.75 -0.61
C ASP A 208 4.20 -16.19 -0.19
N GLN A 209 4.00 -16.55 1.07
CA GLN A 209 2.67 -16.88 1.58
C GLN A 209 1.71 -15.70 1.48
N VAL A 210 2.18 -14.48 1.76
CA VAL A 210 1.39 -13.25 1.64
C VAL A 210 1.10 -12.90 0.17
N ALA A 211 2.04 -13.15 -0.73
CA ALA A 211 1.88 -12.85 -2.15
C ALA A 211 0.88 -13.77 -2.86
N THR A 212 0.64 -14.98 -2.34
CA THR A 212 -0.29 -15.97 -2.93
C THR A 212 -1.75 -15.86 -2.45
N MET A 213 -2.10 -14.78 -1.74
CA MET A 213 -3.47 -14.49 -1.28
C MET A 213 -4.50 -14.28 -2.39
#